data_AF-A0A1H9WJE5-F1
#
_entry.id   AF-A0A1H9WJE5-F1
#
_cell.length_a   1.000
_cell.length_b   1.000
_cell.length_c   1.000
_cell.angle_alpha   90.00
_cell.angle_beta   90.00
_cell.angle_gamma   90.00
#
_symmetry.space_group_name_H-M   'P 1'
#
loop_
_entity.id
_entity.type
_entity.pdbx_description
1 polymer ?
#
loop_
_entity_poly.entity_id
_entity_poly.type
_entity_poly.pdbx_seq_one_letter_code
_entity_poly.pdbx_strand_id
1 'polypeptide(L)'
;MLQKSNFAPSRDVAMCLPLAALWSSMKAVMFGMLALCVGVSTAAAQAAGNTSQYSIQEIVDAGHGFFGSTSGGLAKVVERAFQSYGLPNGYILGQEGSGAFVAGLTYGEGSLNTKNAGQHSVYWQGPSLGLDAGGQGSRIMMLVYNLPSVPGLYKRFGGVSGSAYVVAGVGMTVLTDEHIVLVPIRTGVGARLGINVGYLKLTQQPTWNPF
;
A
#
# COMPACT_ATOMS: atom_id res chain seq x y z
N MET A 1 84.21 67.43 33.82
CA MET A 1 84.67 66.69 32.63
C MET A 1 83.44 66.47 31.74
N LEU A 2 83.41 67.13 30.58
CA LEU A 2 82.65 66.89 29.32
C LEU A 2 81.42 65.95 29.43
N GLN A 3 80.22 66.24 28.90
CA GLN A 3 79.97 66.47 27.47
C GLN A 3 78.45 66.70 27.23
N LYS A 4 78.12 67.68 26.35
CA LYS A 4 77.02 67.78 25.35
C LYS A 4 75.59 67.23 25.66
N SER A 5 74.47 67.74 25.15
CA SER A 5 73.96 69.00 24.56
C SER A 5 72.56 68.66 24.00
N ASN A 6 71.64 69.64 24.00
CA ASN A 6 70.50 69.82 23.08
C ASN A 6 69.09 69.30 23.46
N PHE A 7 68.24 70.29 23.79
CA PHE A 7 66.86 70.61 23.32
C PHE A 7 66.20 69.60 22.33
N ALA A 8 64.89 69.31 22.37
CA ALA A 8 63.73 70.24 22.35
C ALA A 8 62.37 69.51 22.66
N PRO A 9 61.22 70.21 22.71
CA PRO A 9 59.95 69.77 23.33
C PRO A 9 58.84 69.34 22.33
N SER A 10 57.82 68.59 22.77
CA SER A 10 56.54 68.45 22.05
C SER A 10 55.46 67.87 23.00
N ARG A 11 54.55 68.69 23.52
CA ARG A 11 53.14 68.91 23.07
C ARG A 11 52.23 67.70 23.22
N ASP A 12 51.25 67.87 24.12
CA ASP A 12 49.98 67.14 24.18
C ASP A 12 49.36 66.95 22.79
N VAL A 13 48.93 65.72 22.48
CA VAL A 13 47.86 65.48 21.51
C VAL A 13 47.00 64.34 22.04
N ALA A 14 45.77 64.72 22.41
CA ALA A 14 44.66 63.83 22.68
C ALA A 14 44.45 62.85 21.51
N MET A 15 44.52 61.55 21.78
CA MET A 15 44.01 60.55 20.85
C MET A 15 42.53 60.32 21.11
N CYS A 16 41.74 60.91 20.21
CA CYS A 16 40.34 60.65 19.98
C CYS A 16 40.17 59.19 19.52
N LEU A 17 39.50 58.35 20.32
CA LEU A 17 39.08 57.00 19.90
C LEU A 17 37.91 57.12 18.92
N PRO A 18 37.96 56.51 17.72
CA PRO A 18 36.83 56.55 16.80
C PRO A 18 35.76 55.54 17.25
N LEU A 19 34.56 56.06 17.49
CA LEU A 19 33.32 55.36 17.89
C LEU A 19 32.75 54.41 16.82
N ALA A 20 33.56 53.94 15.86
CA ALA A 20 33.09 53.32 14.62
C ALA A 20 33.40 51.82 14.48
N ALA A 21 33.94 51.18 15.53
CA ALA A 21 34.40 49.78 15.45
C ALA A 21 33.53 48.79 16.25
N LEU A 22 32.26 49.12 16.53
CA LEU A 22 31.38 48.24 17.31
C LEU A 22 30.05 47.87 16.62
N TRP A 23 29.97 47.94 15.30
CA TRP A 23 28.75 47.55 14.58
C TRP A 23 28.90 46.38 13.61
N SER A 24 30.13 45.87 13.40
CA SER A 24 30.41 44.87 12.35
C SER A 24 30.56 43.43 12.84
N SER A 25 30.21 43.13 14.09
CA SER A 25 30.41 41.76 14.65
C SER A 25 29.10 41.03 14.94
N MET A 26 27.94 41.68 14.77
CA MET A 26 26.64 41.14 15.24
C MET A 26 25.65 40.80 14.12
N LYS A 27 26.12 40.62 12.88
CA LYS A 27 25.30 40.13 11.75
C LYS A 27 25.67 38.72 11.27
N ALA A 28 26.89 38.25 11.54
CA ALA A 28 27.36 36.97 11.03
C ALA A 28 26.85 35.74 11.84
N VAL A 29 26.51 35.92 13.11
CA VAL A 29 26.06 34.80 13.97
C VAL A 29 24.57 34.47 13.77
N MET A 30 23.76 35.43 13.31
CA MET A 30 22.31 35.24 13.12
C MET A 30 21.91 34.61 11.77
N PHE A 31 22.87 34.33 10.89
CA PHE A 31 22.62 33.67 9.60
C PHE A 31 23.06 32.20 9.56
N GLY A 32 23.92 31.76 10.50
CA GLY A 32 24.38 30.37 10.58
C GLY A 32 23.43 29.41 11.29
N MET A 33 22.56 29.91 12.18
CA MET A 33 21.67 29.07 13.01
C MET A 33 20.27 28.85 12.38
N LEU A 34 19.94 29.51 11.27
CA LEU A 34 18.68 29.29 10.55
C LEU A 34 18.77 28.18 9.50
N ALA A 35 19.98 27.76 9.12
CA ALA A 35 20.20 26.76 8.06
C ALA A 35 20.14 25.30 8.56
N LEU A 36 20.27 25.04 9.86
CA LEU A 36 20.23 23.67 10.40
C LEU A 36 18.83 23.18 10.81
N CYS A 37 17.84 24.07 10.93
CA CYS A 37 16.49 23.68 11.35
C CYS A 37 15.56 23.27 10.19
N VAL A 38 15.95 23.53 8.94
CA VAL A 38 15.10 23.26 7.75
C VAL A 38 15.33 21.86 7.17
N GLY A 39 16.46 21.22 7.47
CA GLY A 39 16.83 19.91 6.89
C GLY A 39 16.15 18.70 7.52
N VAL A 40 15.55 18.81 8.71
CA VAL A 40 14.98 17.67 9.45
C VAL A 40 13.50 17.44 9.10
N SER A 41 12.81 18.42 8.52
CA SER A 41 11.37 18.36 8.28
C SER A 41 10.95 17.60 7.01
N THR A 42 11.88 17.28 6.09
CA THR A 42 11.54 16.56 4.85
C THR A 42 11.53 15.05 5.00
N ALA A 43 12.25 14.48 5.97
CA ALA A 43 12.27 13.03 6.20
C ALA A 43 10.95 12.48 6.76
N ALA A 44 10.23 13.27 7.57
CA ALA A 44 8.92 12.88 8.10
C ALA A 44 7.78 13.04 7.07
N ALA A 45 7.96 13.88 6.05
CA ALA A 45 6.99 14.07 4.97
C ALA A 45 7.00 12.92 3.94
N GLN A 46 8.08 12.14 3.86
CA GLN A 46 8.14 10.92 3.04
C GLN A 46 7.53 9.70 3.74
N ALA A 47 7.21 9.81 5.03
CA ALA A 47 6.45 8.82 5.80
C ALA A 47 4.93 9.10 5.80
N ALA A 48 4.46 10.14 5.09
CA ALA A 48 3.09 10.18 4.57
C ALA A 48 2.96 9.14 3.44
N GLY A 49 3.19 7.88 3.82
CA GLY A 49 3.24 6.73 2.95
C GLY A 49 1.91 6.58 2.23
N ASN A 50 1.98 6.49 0.91
CA ASN A 50 0.95 6.06 -0.03
C ASN A 50 -0.45 5.83 0.60
N THR A 51 -1.15 6.92 0.92
CA THR A 51 -2.47 6.87 1.60
C THR A 51 -3.53 6.10 0.80
N SER A 52 -3.23 5.83 -0.46
CA SER A 52 -4.06 5.10 -1.41
C SER A 52 -3.87 3.58 -1.41
N GLN A 53 -2.93 3.03 -0.63
CA GLN A 53 -2.61 1.59 -0.64
C GLN A 53 -2.73 0.96 0.76
N TYR A 54 -2.94 -0.35 0.80
CA TYR A 54 -3.02 -1.15 2.03
C TYR A 54 -1.68 -1.80 2.35
N SER A 55 -1.29 -1.75 3.62
CA SER A 55 -0.14 -2.48 4.15
C SER A 55 -0.43 -3.98 4.29
N ILE A 56 0.64 -4.78 4.44
CA ILE A 56 0.50 -6.23 4.71
C ILE A 56 -0.35 -6.46 5.96
N GLN A 57 -0.09 -5.71 7.03
CA GLN A 57 -0.76 -5.89 8.30
C GLN A 57 -2.27 -5.66 8.18
N GLU A 58 -2.69 -4.60 7.49
CA GLU A 58 -4.12 -4.32 7.27
C GLU A 58 -4.82 -5.44 6.50
N ILE A 59 -4.15 -6.01 5.49
CA ILE A 59 -4.70 -7.13 4.71
C ILE A 59 -4.75 -8.41 5.54
N VAL A 60 -3.71 -8.71 6.33
CA VAL A 60 -3.69 -9.87 7.22
C VAL A 60 -4.78 -9.76 8.29
N ASP A 61 -4.96 -8.58 8.89
CA ASP A 61 -5.98 -8.33 9.91
C ASP A 61 -7.39 -8.43 9.33
N ALA A 62 -7.64 -7.82 8.17
CA ALA A 62 -8.91 -7.96 7.45
C ALA A 62 -9.19 -9.44 7.12
N GLY A 63 -8.18 -10.16 6.64
CA GLY A 63 -8.31 -11.57 6.31
C GLY A 63 -8.51 -12.48 7.52
N HIS A 64 -7.89 -12.21 8.68
CA HIS A 64 -8.15 -12.95 9.92
C HIS A 64 -9.58 -12.70 10.44
N GLY A 65 -10.03 -11.45 10.43
CA GLY A 65 -11.42 -11.11 10.77
C GLY A 65 -12.42 -11.78 9.81
N PHE A 66 -12.03 -11.92 8.55
CA PHE A 66 -12.89 -12.47 7.50
C PHE A 66 -12.90 -14.00 7.42
N PHE A 67 -11.76 -14.67 7.49
CA PHE A 67 -11.66 -16.14 7.42
C PHE A 67 -11.78 -16.83 8.77
N GLY A 68 -11.67 -16.08 9.87
CA GLY A 68 -11.49 -16.61 11.21
C GLY A 68 -10.00 -16.84 11.54
N SER A 69 -9.68 -16.75 12.82
CA SER A 69 -8.32 -16.83 13.37
C SER A 69 -7.60 -18.17 13.15
N THR A 70 -8.31 -19.20 12.69
CA THR A 70 -7.75 -20.54 12.40
C THR A 70 -6.97 -20.61 11.08
N SER A 71 -6.91 -19.53 10.30
CA SER A 71 -6.23 -19.47 8.99
C SER A 71 -4.71 -19.21 9.11
N GLY A 72 -3.98 -20.10 9.81
CA GLY A 72 -2.55 -19.91 10.12
C GLY A 72 -1.61 -19.73 8.91
N GLY A 73 -2.02 -20.13 7.70
CA GLY A 73 -1.28 -19.92 6.47
C GLY A 73 -1.49 -18.57 5.79
N LEU A 74 -2.43 -17.75 6.25
CA LEU A 74 -2.86 -16.54 5.56
C LEU A 74 -1.73 -15.54 5.39
N ALA A 75 -1.01 -15.24 6.47
CA ALA A 75 0.09 -14.28 6.44
C ALA A 75 1.14 -14.64 5.38
N LYS A 76 1.46 -15.92 5.20
CA LYS A 76 2.43 -16.39 4.20
C LYS A 76 1.95 -16.21 2.76
N VAL A 77 0.67 -16.43 2.51
CA VAL A 77 0.07 -16.17 1.19
C VAL A 77 0.02 -14.67 0.90
N VAL A 78 -0.36 -13.86 1.88
CA VAL A 78 -0.36 -12.39 1.74
C VAL A 78 1.05 -11.87 1.51
N GLU A 79 2.04 -12.29 2.31
CA GLU A 79 3.46 -11.98 2.11
C GLU A 79 3.90 -12.32 0.68
N ARG A 80 3.53 -13.50 0.17
CA ARG A 80 3.87 -13.93 -1.19
C ARG A 80 3.25 -13.02 -2.25
N ALA A 81 1.99 -12.62 -2.08
CA ALA A 81 1.30 -11.71 -2.99
C ALA A 81 1.97 -10.32 -2.99
N PHE A 82 2.31 -9.81 -1.80
CA PHE A 82 2.96 -8.51 -1.65
C PHE A 82 4.39 -8.50 -2.22
N GLN A 83 5.15 -9.58 -2.03
CA GLN A 83 6.47 -9.73 -2.64
C GLN A 83 6.41 -9.74 -4.18
N SER A 84 5.30 -10.23 -4.75
CA SER A 84 5.14 -10.37 -6.20
C SER A 84 4.55 -9.12 -6.87
N TYR A 85 3.61 -8.45 -6.19
CA TYR A 85 2.75 -7.41 -6.79
C TYR A 85 2.77 -6.06 -6.04
N GLY A 86 3.50 -5.95 -4.93
CA GLY A 86 3.61 -4.73 -4.15
C GLY A 86 2.43 -4.53 -3.18
N LEU A 87 1.98 -3.28 -3.04
CA LEU A 87 0.88 -2.92 -2.15
C LEU A 87 -0.44 -2.78 -2.93
N PRO A 88 -1.53 -3.47 -2.52
CA PRO A 88 -2.82 -3.34 -3.18
C PRO A 88 -3.48 -2.00 -2.84
N ASN A 89 -4.28 -1.46 -3.76
CA ASN A 89 -5.10 -0.26 -3.54
C ASN A 89 -6.59 -0.57 -3.32
N GLY A 90 -6.95 -1.86 -3.29
CA GLY A 90 -8.26 -2.35 -2.89
C GLY A 90 -8.21 -3.80 -2.41
N TYR A 91 -9.25 -4.23 -1.70
CA TYR A 91 -9.49 -5.65 -1.45
C TYR A 91 -10.98 -5.96 -1.41
N ILE A 92 -11.37 -7.15 -1.86
CA ILE A 92 -12.75 -7.63 -1.87
C ILE A 92 -12.88 -8.71 -0.81
N LEU A 93 -13.90 -8.63 0.02
CA LEU A 93 -14.31 -9.71 0.92
C LEU A 93 -15.69 -10.20 0.49
N GLY A 94 -15.86 -11.51 0.33
CA GLY A 94 -17.16 -12.04 -0.03
C GLY A 94 -17.23 -13.56 -0.07
N GLN A 95 -18.35 -14.05 -0.56
CA GLN A 95 -18.67 -15.47 -0.54
C GLN A 95 -18.99 -15.96 -1.94
N GLU A 96 -18.58 -17.18 -2.22
CA GLU A 96 -18.85 -17.89 -3.45
C GLU A 96 -19.78 -19.06 -3.13
N GLY A 97 -20.92 -19.11 -3.82
CA GLY A 97 -21.75 -20.28 -3.88
C GLY A 97 -21.54 -20.96 -5.23
N SER A 98 -21.04 -22.20 -5.23
CA SER A 98 -21.21 -23.04 -6.40
C SER A 98 -22.55 -23.74 -6.29
N GLY A 99 -23.50 -23.37 -7.13
CA GLY A 99 -24.56 -24.28 -7.51
C GLY A 99 -23.94 -25.40 -8.35
N ALA A 100 -23.25 -26.36 -7.73
CA ALA A 100 -22.69 -27.52 -8.44
C ALA A 100 -23.76 -28.34 -9.21
N PHE A 101 -25.04 -28.07 -8.95
CA PHE A 101 -26.18 -28.60 -9.68
C PHE A 101 -26.45 -27.92 -11.04
N VAL A 102 -25.80 -26.80 -11.38
CA VAL A 102 -25.98 -26.11 -12.67
C VAL A 102 -24.62 -25.78 -13.32
N ALA A 103 -24.15 -26.68 -14.18
CA ALA A 103 -23.23 -26.38 -15.29
C ALA A 103 -21.77 -25.96 -14.98
N GLY A 104 -21.21 -26.23 -13.79
CA GLY A 104 -19.77 -26.01 -13.54
C GLY A 104 -19.38 -24.53 -13.42
N LEU A 105 -20.27 -23.72 -12.86
CA LEU A 105 -20.05 -22.29 -12.62
C LEU A 105 -20.07 -21.96 -11.13
N THR A 106 -19.33 -20.90 -10.77
CA THR A 106 -19.40 -20.26 -9.46
C THR A 106 -20.01 -18.88 -9.60
N TYR A 107 -20.82 -18.51 -8.61
CA TYR A 107 -21.37 -17.18 -8.45
C TYR A 107 -20.96 -16.67 -7.09
N GLY A 108 -20.40 -15.47 -7.04
CA GLY A 108 -20.04 -14.84 -5.79
C GLY A 108 -20.50 -13.41 -5.70
N GLU A 109 -20.60 -12.98 -4.45
CA GLU A 109 -20.96 -11.64 -4.06
C GLU A 109 -20.06 -11.20 -2.91
N GLY A 110 -19.77 -9.91 -2.88
CA GLY A 110 -18.90 -9.36 -1.87
C GLY A 110 -18.82 -7.85 -1.96
N SER A 111 -17.81 -7.32 -1.29
CA SER A 111 -17.65 -5.90 -1.17
C SER A 111 -16.20 -5.47 -1.36
N LEU A 112 -15.99 -4.60 -2.35
CA LEU A 112 -14.73 -3.93 -2.60
C LEU A 112 -14.53 -2.83 -1.56
N ASN A 113 -13.44 -2.92 -0.83
CA ASN A 113 -12.95 -1.91 0.09
C ASN A 113 -11.81 -1.15 -0.58
N THR A 114 -11.90 0.17 -0.60
CA THR A 114 -10.86 1.07 -1.11
C THR A 114 -10.53 2.13 -0.06
N LYS A 115 -9.29 2.63 -0.09
CA LYS A 115 -8.86 3.71 0.83
C LYS A 115 -9.59 5.03 0.57
N ASN A 116 -9.83 5.36 -0.70
CA ASN A 116 -10.22 6.71 -1.12
C ASN A 116 -11.57 6.79 -1.84
N ALA A 117 -12.20 5.66 -2.15
CA ALA A 117 -13.49 5.63 -2.85
C ALA A 117 -14.60 4.93 -2.04
N GLY A 118 -14.32 4.53 -0.80
CA GLY A 118 -15.28 3.84 0.06
C GLY A 118 -15.47 2.37 -0.33
N GLN A 119 -16.66 1.86 0.01
CA GLN A 119 -17.02 0.45 -0.09
C GLN A 119 -18.10 0.25 -1.17
N HIS A 120 -17.94 -0.76 -2.03
CA HIS A 120 -18.83 -1.02 -3.18
C HIS A 120 -19.23 -2.48 -3.26
N SER A 121 -20.49 -2.76 -3.56
CA SER A 121 -20.93 -4.13 -3.87
C SER A 121 -20.28 -4.60 -5.16
N VAL A 122 -19.82 -5.85 -5.16
CA VAL A 122 -19.21 -6.50 -6.33
C VAL A 122 -19.77 -7.91 -6.42
N TYR A 123 -20.11 -8.31 -7.63
CA TYR A 123 -20.55 -9.66 -7.95
C TYR A 123 -19.57 -10.27 -8.94
N TRP A 124 -19.46 -11.59 -8.96
CA TRP A 124 -18.63 -12.25 -9.94
C TRP A 124 -19.14 -13.62 -10.35
N GLN A 125 -18.67 -14.04 -11.52
CA GLN A 125 -18.98 -15.33 -12.12
C GLN A 125 -17.72 -15.94 -12.72
N GLY A 126 -17.56 -17.25 -12.61
CA GLY A 126 -16.42 -17.96 -13.17
C GLY A 126 -16.67 -19.46 -13.27
N PRO A 127 -15.72 -20.22 -13.83
CA PRO A 127 -15.77 -21.67 -13.79
C PRO A 127 -15.63 -22.17 -12.35
N SER A 128 -16.38 -23.22 -11.99
CA SER A 128 -16.27 -23.93 -10.72
C SER A 128 -15.86 -25.38 -10.97
N LEU A 129 -15.09 -25.95 -10.04
CA LEU A 129 -14.80 -27.38 -10.01
C LEU A 129 -15.87 -28.18 -9.22
N GLY A 130 -16.98 -27.56 -8.84
CA GLY A 130 -18.15 -28.23 -8.25
C GLY A 130 -18.03 -28.57 -6.77
N LEU A 131 -17.03 -28.04 -6.06
CA LEU A 131 -16.73 -28.39 -4.66
C LEU A 131 -16.83 -27.21 -3.68
N ASP A 132 -17.27 -26.03 -4.15
CA ASP A 132 -17.73 -24.95 -3.26
C ASP A 132 -19.17 -25.23 -2.76
N ALA A 133 -19.67 -26.46 -2.99
CA ALA A 133 -21.00 -26.97 -2.73
C ALA A 133 -21.26 -27.31 -1.25
N GLY A 134 -20.85 -26.40 -0.36
CA GLY A 134 -21.34 -26.38 1.02
C GLY A 134 -22.57 -25.47 1.09
N GLY A 135 -23.62 -25.85 1.82
CA GLY A 135 -24.85 -25.05 1.96
C GLY A 135 -24.67 -23.65 2.56
N GLN A 136 -23.45 -23.28 2.97
CA GLN A 136 -23.08 -21.96 3.51
C GLN A 136 -22.16 -21.16 2.58
N GLY A 137 -21.80 -21.66 1.38
CA GLY A 137 -20.84 -21.04 0.49
C GLY A 137 -19.39 -21.11 1.00
N SER A 138 -18.44 -20.64 0.19
CA SER A 138 -17.02 -20.54 0.54
C SER A 138 -16.59 -19.07 0.62
N ARG A 139 -15.82 -18.70 1.64
CA ARG A 139 -15.30 -17.34 1.81
C ARG A 139 -14.11 -17.12 0.88
N ILE A 140 -14.04 -15.94 0.27
CA ILE A 140 -12.92 -15.49 -0.58
C ILE A 140 -12.52 -14.05 -0.25
N MET A 141 -11.21 -13.81 -0.23
CA MET A 141 -10.62 -12.48 -0.18
C MET A 141 -9.88 -12.25 -1.48
N MET A 142 -10.11 -11.14 -2.19
CA MET A 142 -9.37 -10.81 -3.40
C MET A 142 -8.60 -9.52 -3.22
N LEU A 143 -7.27 -9.55 -3.38
CA LEU A 143 -6.47 -8.32 -3.37
C LEU A 143 -6.54 -7.68 -4.77
N VAL A 144 -6.72 -6.37 -4.81
CA VAL A 144 -6.83 -5.59 -6.05
C VAL A 144 -5.68 -4.61 -6.12
N TYR A 145 -4.88 -4.72 -7.18
CA TYR A 145 -3.73 -3.86 -7.44
C TYR A 145 -3.98 -3.01 -8.68
N ASN A 146 -3.40 -1.82 -8.68
CA ASN A 146 -3.45 -0.88 -9.79
C ASN A 146 -4.87 -0.53 -10.25
N LEU A 147 -5.87 -0.55 -9.36
CA LEU A 147 -7.24 -0.19 -9.69
C LEU A 147 -7.33 1.32 -9.96
N PRO A 148 -7.60 1.79 -11.19
CA PRO A 148 -7.62 3.22 -11.49
C PRO A 148 -8.89 3.90 -10.98
N SER A 149 -10.01 3.17 -10.99
CA SER A 149 -11.33 3.62 -10.53
C SER A 149 -12.20 2.40 -10.24
N VAL A 150 -13.25 2.58 -9.46
CA VAL A 150 -14.21 1.50 -9.14
C VAL A 150 -14.84 0.89 -10.41
N PRO A 151 -15.32 1.68 -11.40
CA PRO A 151 -15.82 1.11 -12.64
C PRO A 151 -14.79 0.28 -13.41
N GLY A 152 -13.50 0.60 -13.27
CA GLY A 152 -12.40 -0.17 -13.86
C GLY A 152 -12.29 -1.60 -13.34
N LEU A 153 -12.97 -1.97 -12.26
CA LEU A 153 -13.03 -3.33 -11.74
C LEU A 153 -14.01 -4.22 -12.52
N TYR A 154 -15.05 -3.65 -13.14
CA TYR A 154 -16.16 -4.42 -13.71
C TYR A 154 -15.85 -4.91 -15.13
N LYS A 155 -15.08 -5.99 -15.19
CA LYS A 155 -14.48 -6.56 -16.42
C LYS A 155 -14.19 -8.05 -16.21
N ARG A 156 -13.61 -8.70 -17.23
CA ARG A 156 -13.18 -10.11 -17.13
C ARG A 156 -11.69 -10.18 -16.90
N PHE A 157 -11.28 -10.91 -15.88
CA PHE A 157 -9.87 -11.15 -15.58
C PHE A 157 -9.51 -12.57 -16.01
N GLY A 158 -8.43 -12.71 -16.79
CA GLY A 158 -7.90 -13.99 -17.22
C GLY A 158 -6.87 -14.53 -16.25
N GLY A 159 -6.85 -15.85 -16.04
CA GLY A 159 -5.90 -16.51 -15.14
C GLY A 159 -4.46 -16.51 -15.67
N VAL A 160 -3.52 -16.24 -14.77
CA VAL A 160 -2.08 -16.33 -15.05
C VAL A 160 -1.61 -17.76 -14.83
N SER A 161 -1.07 -18.38 -15.87
CA SER A 161 -0.53 -19.74 -15.80
C SER A 161 0.62 -19.84 -14.78
N GLY A 162 0.58 -20.86 -13.93
CA GLY A 162 1.62 -21.10 -12.91
C GLY A 162 1.61 -20.13 -11.72
N SER A 163 0.58 -19.27 -11.60
CA SER A 163 0.47 -18.31 -10.49
C SER A 163 -0.05 -18.89 -9.17
N ALA A 164 -0.52 -20.14 -9.24
CA ALA A 164 -0.97 -20.96 -8.13
C ALA A 164 0.06 -21.02 -6.99
N TYR A 165 -0.34 -20.66 -5.76
CA TYR A 165 0.49 -20.83 -4.58
C TYR A 165 -0.36 -21.26 -3.38
N VAL A 166 0.05 -22.30 -2.65
CA VAL A 166 -0.69 -22.85 -1.52
C VAL A 166 0.25 -23.18 -0.37
N VAL A 167 -0.14 -22.78 0.84
CA VAL A 167 0.59 -23.09 2.08
C VAL A 167 -0.39 -23.20 3.24
N ALA A 168 -0.22 -24.23 4.07
CA ALA A 168 -0.98 -24.45 5.31
C ALA A 168 -2.52 -24.30 5.15
N GLY A 169 -3.08 -24.79 4.04
CA GLY A 169 -4.52 -24.74 3.78
C GLY A 169 -5.05 -23.39 3.33
N VAL A 170 -4.18 -22.45 2.95
CA VAL A 170 -4.54 -21.19 2.30
C VAL A 170 -3.89 -21.16 0.91
N GLY A 171 -4.64 -20.72 -0.10
CA GLY A 171 -4.21 -20.74 -1.48
C GLY A 171 -4.54 -19.43 -2.18
N MET A 172 -3.69 -19.03 -3.13
CA MET A 172 -3.91 -17.91 -4.02
C MET A 172 -3.74 -18.31 -5.49
N THR A 173 -4.46 -17.57 -6.35
CA THR A 173 -4.21 -17.49 -7.79
C THR A 173 -3.99 -16.04 -8.18
N VAL A 174 -3.67 -15.81 -9.46
CA VAL A 174 -3.56 -14.46 -10.01
C VAL A 174 -4.35 -14.39 -11.29
N LEU A 175 -5.18 -13.36 -11.39
CA LEU A 175 -5.95 -13.01 -12.56
C LEU A 175 -5.58 -11.58 -12.98
N THR A 176 -5.60 -11.29 -14.28
CA THR A 176 -5.24 -9.97 -14.81
C THR A 176 -6.18 -9.54 -15.92
N ASP A 177 -6.38 -8.24 -16.00
CA ASP A 177 -6.89 -7.56 -17.18
C ASP A 177 -6.13 -6.24 -17.34
N GLU A 178 -5.55 -6.02 -18.52
CA GLU A 178 -4.65 -4.90 -18.83
C GLU A 178 -3.52 -4.74 -17.80
N HIS A 179 -3.67 -3.81 -16.86
CA HIS A 179 -2.70 -3.47 -15.82
C HIS A 179 -3.19 -3.79 -14.40
N ILE A 180 -4.45 -4.23 -14.27
CA ILE A 180 -5.07 -4.52 -12.98
C ILE A 180 -4.76 -5.97 -12.63
N VAL A 181 -4.21 -6.18 -11.43
CA VAL A 181 -3.95 -7.52 -10.90
C VAL A 181 -4.97 -7.80 -9.82
N LEU A 182 -5.63 -8.96 -9.95
CA LEU A 182 -6.58 -9.49 -8.99
C LEU A 182 -6.00 -10.77 -8.41
N VAL A 183 -5.89 -10.86 -7.09
CA VAL A 183 -5.30 -12.02 -6.39
C VAL A 183 -6.35 -12.64 -5.48
N PRO A 184 -7.10 -13.65 -5.95
CA PRO A 184 -8.06 -14.37 -5.14
C PRO A 184 -7.36 -15.30 -4.15
N ILE A 185 -7.74 -15.22 -2.88
CA ILE A 185 -7.23 -15.98 -1.74
C ILE A 185 -8.38 -16.76 -1.12
N ARG A 186 -8.20 -18.07 -0.95
CA ARG A 186 -9.17 -19.01 -0.37
C ARG A 186 -8.54 -19.85 0.73
N THR A 187 -9.36 -20.36 1.64
CA THR A 187 -8.91 -21.24 2.74
C THR A 187 -9.57 -22.62 2.66
N GLY A 188 -9.02 -23.61 3.38
CA GLY A 188 -9.58 -24.96 3.50
C GLY A 188 -9.59 -25.72 2.17
N VAL A 189 -10.73 -26.31 1.82
CA VAL A 189 -10.92 -27.07 0.58
C VAL A 189 -10.74 -26.16 -0.66
N GLY A 190 -11.21 -24.90 -0.58
CA GLY A 190 -11.08 -23.92 -1.65
C GLY A 190 -9.62 -23.57 -1.98
N ALA A 191 -8.70 -23.69 -1.02
CA ALA A 191 -7.27 -23.44 -1.24
C ALA A 191 -6.60 -24.47 -2.15
N ARG A 192 -7.11 -25.72 -2.21
CA ARG A 192 -6.49 -26.81 -2.98
C ARG A 192 -7.06 -26.95 -4.39
N LEU A 193 -8.29 -26.50 -4.59
CA LEU A 193 -9.07 -26.74 -5.81
C LEU A 193 -9.37 -25.45 -6.57
N GLY A 194 -9.53 -24.32 -5.87
CA GLY A 194 -9.73 -23.00 -6.49
C GLY A 194 -8.50 -22.43 -7.19
N ILE A 195 -7.46 -23.24 -7.39
CA ILE A 195 -6.17 -22.82 -7.95
C ILE A 195 -6.14 -22.84 -9.49
N ASN A 196 -7.20 -23.35 -10.14
CA ASN A 196 -7.33 -23.44 -11.60
C ASN A 196 -8.55 -22.65 -12.12
N VAL A 197 -8.77 -21.44 -11.60
CA VAL A 197 -9.77 -20.54 -12.17
C VAL A 197 -9.17 -19.87 -13.41
N GLY A 198 -9.65 -20.26 -14.60
CA GLY A 198 -9.17 -19.72 -15.87
C GLY A 198 -9.62 -18.29 -16.14
N TYR A 199 -10.76 -17.87 -15.59
CA TYR A 199 -11.24 -16.48 -15.68
C TYR A 199 -12.22 -16.13 -14.57
N LEU A 200 -12.41 -14.84 -14.31
CA LEU A 200 -13.44 -14.31 -13.43
C LEU A 200 -14.04 -13.04 -14.03
N LYS A 201 -15.36 -13.01 -14.22
CA LYS A 201 -16.09 -11.81 -14.63
C LYS A 201 -16.58 -11.08 -13.40
N LEU A 202 -16.20 -9.83 -13.21
CA LEU A 202 -16.68 -8.97 -12.12
C LEU A 202 -17.74 -8.00 -12.66
N THR A 203 -18.81 -7.81 -11.92
CA THR A 203 -19.94 -6.95 -12.28
C THR A 203 -20.41 -6.10 -11.10
N GLN A 204 -20.99 -4.94 -11.41
CA GLN A 204 -21.59 -4.07 -10.40
C GLN A 204 -22.93 -4.60 -9.88
N GLN A 205 -23.68 -5.29 -10.75
CA GLN A 205 -24.98 -5.87 -10.45
C GLN A 205 -24.93 -7.40 -10.58
N PRO A 206 -25.73 -8.15 -9.82
CA PRO A 206 -25.77 -9.60 -9.93
C PRO A 206 -26.28 -9.99 -11.33
N THR A 207 -25.66 -11.00 -11.93
CA THR A 207 -26.08 -11.53 -13.23
C THR A 207 -25.86 -13.02 -13.31
N TRP A 208 -26.79 -13.69 -14.00
CA TRP A 208 -26.66 -15.11 -14.33
C TRP A 208 -25.72 -15.35 -15.50
N ASN A 209 -25.52 -14.35 -16.38
CA ASN A 209 -24.71 -14.48 -17.59
C ASN A 209 -23.20 -14.34 -17.25
N PRO A 210 -22.40 -15.41 -17.35
CA PRO A 210 -20.98 -15.37 -17.04
C PRO A 210 -20.13 -14.79 -18.18
N PHE A 211 -20.74 -14.39 -19.31
CA PHE A 211 -20.09 -13.81 -20.48
C PHE A 211 -20.46 -12.34 -20.70
#